data_AF-A0AB94IY51-F1
#
_entry.id   AF-A0AB94IY51-F1
#
_cell.length_a   1.000
_cell.length_b   1.000
_cell.length_c   1.000
_cell.angle_alpha   90.00
_cell.angle_beta   90.00
_cell.angle_gamma   90.00
#
_symmetry.space_group_name_H-M   'P 1'
#
loop_
_entity.id
_entity.type
_entity.pdbx_description
1 polymer ?
#
loop_
_entity_poly.entity_id
_entity_poly.type
_entity_poly.pdbx_seq_one_letter_code
_entity_poly.pdbx_strand_id
1 'polypeptide(L)'
;MAREKPKQIIAPIRDLTEADNALAEIAEIDRAVAAANQQLNEDIDALKKNTQDEIAPLLERKSRDLGFGTIGFRKSTSLATLKKICSTWKEVLGKLKEYGFRDAIRVKEEPDKEAMSEWPKERLELVGVQRVEKDEFYYEISQEKLAEN
;
A
#
# COMPACT_ATOMS: atom_id res chain seq x y z
N MET A 1 11.74 8.63 -15.81
CA MET A 1 11.83 10.11 -16.00
C MET A 1 11.64 10.73 -14.63
N ALA A 2 12.56 11.59 -14.19
CA ALA A 2 12.45 12.26 -12.90
C ALA A 2 11.27 13.22 -12.92
N ARG A 3 10.35 13.09 -11.96
CA ARG A 3 9.22 14.02 -11.79
C ARG A 3 9.77 15.34 -11.27
N GLU A 4 9.95 16.33 -12.14
CA GLU A 4 10.21 17.70 -11.72
C GLU A 4 8.93 18.26 -11.10
N LYS A 5 8.95 18.48 -9.79
CA LYS A 5 7.86 19.15 -9.10
C LYS A 5 7.87 20.63 -9.53
N PRO A 6 6.77 21.17 -10.05
CA PRO A 6 6.69 22.60 -10.33
C PRO A 6 6.95 23.37 -9.03
N LYS A 7 7.95 24.25 -9.03
CA LYS A 7 8.20 25.17 -7.91
C LYS A 7 7.10 26.22 -7.92
N GLN A 8 6.02 25.97 -7.20
CA GLN A 8 5.02 26.99 -6.94
C GLN A 8 5.64 28.07 -6.06
N ILE A 9 5.60 29.31 -6.52
CA ILE A 9 5.97 30.49 -5.74
C ILE A 9 4.79 30.72 -4.80
N ILE A 10 4.91 30.24 -3.56
CA ILE A 10 3.88 30.43 -2.54
C ILE A 10 3.94 31.91 -2.16
N ALA A 11 2.88 32.66 -2.46
CA ALA A 11 2.72 33.99 -1.90
C ALA A 11 2.65 33.85 -0.37
N PRO A 12 3.46 34.58 0.40
CA PRO A 12 3.42 34.47 1.85
C PRO A 12 2.02 34.88 2.34
N ILE A 13 1.38 34.00 3.11
CA ILE A 13 0.09 34.27 3.76
C ILE A 13 0.35 35.32 4.85
N ARG A 14 -0.34 36.45 4.78
CA ARG A 14 -0.10 37.61 5.67
C ARG A 14 -1.16 37.78 6.74
N ASP A 15 -2.34 37.20 6.55
CA ASP A 15 -3.47 37.33 7.47
C ASP A 15 -4.24 36.00 7.65
N LEU A 16 -4.98 35.89 8.76
CA LEU A 16 -5.80 34.71 9.10
C LEU A 16 -6.87 34.43 8.03
N THR A 17 -7.49 35.48 7.47
CA THR A 17 -8.47 35.33 6.39
C THR A 17 -7.85 34.79 5.10
N GLU A 18 -6.59 35.12 4.80
CA GLU A 18 -5.87 34.54 3.68
C GLU A 18 -5.55 33.05 3.92
N ALA A 19 -5.27 32.67 5.17
CA ALA A 19 -5.08 31.26 5.55
C ALA A 19 -6.37 30.45 5.40
N ASP A 20 -7.51 30.98 5.84
CA ASP A 20 -8.82 30.32 5.70
C ASP A 20 -9.19 30.12 4.22
N ASN A 21 -8.95 31.13 3.37
CA ASN A 21 -9.16 31.02 1.93
C ASN A 21 -8.23 30.00 1.28
N ALA A 22 -6.95 29.96 1.68
CA ALA A 22 -6.00 28.98 1.18
C ALA A 22 -6.39 27.55 1.59
N LEU A 23 -6.88 27.34 2.80
CA LEU A 23 -7.39 26.05 3.25
C LEU A 23 -8.65 25.63 2.49
N ALA A 24 -9.53 26.57 2.15
CA ALA A 24 -10.69 26.31 1.31
C ALA A 24 -10.29 25.89 -0.12
N GLU A 25 -9.30 26.57 -0.72
CA GLU A 25 -8.76 26.21 -2.04
C GLU A 25 -8.11 24.82 -2.01
N ILE A 26 -7.32 24.50 -0.99
CA ILE A 26 -6.70 23.16 -0.83
C ILE A 26 -7.79 22.09 -0.71
N ALA A 27 -8.86 22.35 0.05
CA ALA A 27 -9.96 21.41 0.17
C ALA A 27 -10.69 21.16 -1.16
N GLU A 28 -10.86 22.20 -1.99
CA GLU A 28 -11.44 22.06 -3.32
C GLU A 28 -10.53 21.26 -4.26
N ILE A 29 -9.21 21.51 -4.22
CA ILE A 29 -8.21 20.74 -4.96
C ILE A 29 -8.24 19.27 -4.52
N ASP A 30 -8.25 18.99 -3.23
CA ASP A 30 -8.29 17.62 -2.70
C ASP A 30 -9.56 16.88 -3.13
N ARG A 31 -10.72 17.56 -3.15
CA ARG A 31 -11.97 17.01 -3.71
C ARG A 31 -11.84 16.72 -5.20
N ALA A 32 -11.27 17.62 -5.98
CA ALA A 32 -11.06 17.42 -7.41
C ALA A 32 -10.09 16.25 -7.70
N VAL A 33 -9.02 16.14 -6.92
CA VAL A 33 -8.05 15.02 -7.00
C VAL A 33 -8.71 13.70 -6.60
N ALA A 34 -9.53 13.68 -5.55
CA ALA A 34 -10.28 12.51 -5.15
C ALA A 34 -11.25 12.05 -6.26
N ALA A 35 -12.00 12.98 -6.87
CA ALA A 35 -12.89 12.68 -7.99
C ALA A 35 -12.13 12.14 -9.22
N ALA A 36 -10.99 12.74 -9.56
CA ALA A 36 -10.14 12.27 -10.67
C ALA A 36 -9.58 10.86 -10.40
N ASN A 37 -9.14 10.57 -9.17
CA ASN A 37 -8.66 9.25 -8.79
C ASN A 37 -9.79 8.21 -8.78
N GLN A 38 -11.01 8.61 -8.38
CA GLN A 38 -12.18 7.74 -8.46
C GLN A 38 -12.48 7.37 -9.92
N GLN A 39 -12.53 8.36 -10.82
CA GLN A 39 -12.74 8.11 -12.25
C GLN A 39 -11.65 7.20 -12.83
N LEU A 40 -10.38 7.44 -12.49
CA LEU A 40 -9.28 6.58 -12.92
C LEU A 40 -9.46 5.13 -12.44
N ASN A 41 -9.87 4.92 -11.20
CA ASN A 41 -10.10 3.57 -10.68
C ASN A 41 -11.26 2.87 -11.41
N GLU A 42 -12.35 3.59 -11.69
CA GLU A 42 -13.47 3.08 -12.47
C GLU A 42 -13.05 2.71 -13.90
N ASP A 43 -12.27 3.56 -14.56
CA ASP A 43 -11.73 3.29 -15.90
C ASP A 43 -10.76 2.09 -15.90
N ILE A 44 -9.89 1.98 -14.89
CA ILE A 44 -9.00 0.83 -14.73
C ILE A 44 -9.80 -0.46 -14.57
N ASP A 45 -10.86 -0.45 -13.78
CA ASP A 45 -11.67 -1.65 -13.56
C ASP A 45 -12.50 -2.02 -14.80
N ALA A 46 -12.99 -1.04 -15.55
CA ALA A 46 -13.61 -1.26 -16.86
C ALA A 46 -12.60 -1.86 -17.87
N LEU A 47 -11.39 -1.30 -17.94
CA LEU A 47 -10.32 -1.79 -18.82
C LEU A 47 -9.86 -3.19 -18.46
N LYS A 48 -9.71 -3.50 -17.17
CA LYS A 48 -9.38 -4.85 -16.70
C LYS A 48 -10.45 -5.85 -17.11
N LYS A 49 -11.73 -5.50 -16.95
CA LYS A 49 -12.85 -6.37 -17.32
C LYS A 49 -12.87 -6.64 -18.83
N ASN A 50 -12.82 -5.59 -19.64
CA ASN A 50 -12.81 -5.73 -21.11
C ASN A 50 -11.59 -6.56 -21.59
N THR A 51 -10.42 -6.29 -21.01
CA THR A 51 -9.18 -7.01 -21.35
C THR A 51 -9.27 -8.48 -20.91
N GLN A 52 -9.89 -8.77 -19.76
CA GLN A 52 -10.11 -10.15 -19.31
C GLN A 52 -11.06 -10.90 -20.25
N ASP A 53 -12.13 -10.25 -20.72
CA ASP A 53 -13.08 -10.82 -21.68
C ASP A 53 -12.42 -11.10 -23.05
N GLU A 54 -11.49 -10.24 -23.50
CA GLU A 54 -10.70 -10.46 -24.73
C GLU A 54 -9.61 -11.53 -24.57
N ILE A 55 -8.97 -11.60 -23.40
CA ILE A 55 -7.89 -12.56 -23.11
C ILE A 55 -8.45 -13.98 -22.88
N ALA A 56 -9.63 -14.12 -22.28
CA ALA A 56 -10.25 -15.41 -21.98
C ALA A 56 -10.28 -16.37 -23.19
N PRO A 57 -10.81 -15.99 -24.37
CA PRO A 57 -10.80 -16.87 -25.55
C PRO A 57 -9.40 -17.08 -26.13
N LEU A 58 -8.47 -16.14 -25.96
CA LEU A 58 -7.09 -16.28 -26.42
C LEU A 58 -6.30 -17.27 -25.56
N LEU A 59 -6.51 -17.30 -24.23
CA LEU A 59 -5.92 -18.28 -23.32
C LEU A 59 -6.46 -19.69 -23.59
N GLU A 60 -7.76 -19.82 -23.85
CA GLU A 60 -8.35 -21.09 -24.28
C GLU A 60 -7.74 -21.58 -25.60
N ARG A 61 -7.57 -20.68 -26.58
CA ARG A 61 -6.98 -21.02 -27.88
C ARG A 61 -5.48 -21.32 -27.81
N LYS A 62 -4.75 -20.72 -26.86
CA LYS A 62 -3.33 -20.97 -26.59
C LYS A 62 -3.06 -22.36 -25.99
N SER A 63 -4.09 -23.05 -25.47
CA SER A 63 -3.98 -24.43 -24.98
C SER A 63 -3.99 -25.48 -26.11
N ARG A 64 -3.96 -25.07 -27.38
CA ARG A 64 -3.93 -25.96 -28.54
C ARG A 64 -2.52 -25.96 -29.15
N ASP A 65 -1.98 -27.16 -29.28
CA ASP A 65 -0.61 -27.45 -29.75
C ASP A 65 -0.38 -26.86 -31.15
N LEU A 66 0.59 -25.95 -31.27
CA LEU A 66 0.90 -25.23 -32.50
C LEU A 66 2.41 -25.29 -32.76
N GLY A 67 2.86 -26.33 -33.46
CA GLY A 67 4.06 -26.43 -34.32
C GLY A 67 5.47 -26.09 -33.77
N PHE A 68 5.61 -25.06 -32.93
CA PHE A 68 6.86 -24.55 -32.35
C PHE A 68 7.01 -24.87 -30.85
N GLY A 69 6.09 -25.62 -30.26
CA GLY A 69 6.17 -26.11 -28.88
C GLY A 69 4.82 -26.49 -28.29
N THR A 70 4.85 -27.40 -27.31
CA THR A 70 3.65 -27.88 -26.60
C THR A 70 3.31 -26.96 -25.43
N ILE A 71 2.10 -26.40 -25.46
CA ILE A 71 1.57 -25.54 -24.41
C ILE A 71 0.43 -26.33 -23.75
N GLY A 72 0.54 -26.57 -22.44
CA GLY A 72 -0.45 -27.37 -21.72
C GLY A 72 -0.43 -27.09 -20.22
N PHE A 73 -1.49 -27.52 -19.53
CA PHE A 73 -1.58 -27.39 -18.07
C PHE A 73 -0.66 -28.40 -17.39
N ARG A 74 0.32 -27.92 -16.62
CA ARG A 74 1.12 -28.75 -15.71
C ARG A 74 0.49 -28.69 -14.31
N LYS A 75 0.22 -29.85 -13.72
CA LYS A 75 -0.14 -29.93 -12.30
C LYS A 75 1.10 -29.63 -11.46
N SER A 76 1.23 -28.40 -11.00
CA SER A 76 2.20 -28.02 -9.95
C SER A 76 1.47 -28.01 -8.61
N THR A 77 2.09 -28.59 -7.59
CA THR A 77 1.56 -28.64 -6.24
C THR A 77 2.08 -27.45 -5.44
N SER A 78 1.22 -26.47 -5.19
CA SER A 78 1.45 -25.41 -4.22
C SER A 78 0.86 -25.82 -2.87
N LEU A 79 1.53 -25.49 -1.77
CA LEU A 79 1.01 -25.73 -0.43
C LEU A 79 -0.14 -24.75 -0.15
N ALA A 80 -1.33 -25.29 0.14
CA ALA A 80 -2.50 -24.53 0.54
C ALA A 80 -2.93 -24.93 1.95
N THR A 81 -3.35 -23.97 2.77
CA THR A 81 -3.89 -24.23 4.10
C THR A 81 -5.24 -24.94 3.99
N LEU A 82 -5.41 -26.04 4.73
CA LEU A 82 -6.70 -26.70 4.87
C LEU A 82 -7.61 -25.83 5.74
N LYS A 83 -8.57 -25.13 5.11
CA LYS A 83 -9.58 -24.26 5.76
C LYS A 83 -10.33 -24.91 6.93
N LYS A 84 -10.39 -26.24 7.01
CA LYS A 84 -11.01 -26.97 8.12
C LYS A 84 -10.16 -27.02 9.40
N ILE A 85 -8.85 -26.81 9.30
CA ILE A 85 -7.90 -27.10 10.38
C ILE A 85 -7.12 -25.84 10.78
N CYS A 86 -6.77 -25.00 9.81
CA CYS A 86 -6.14 -23.70 10.02
C CYS A 86 -6.61 -22.76 8.90
N SER A 87 -7.27 -21.67 9.27
CA SER A 87 -7.73 -20.67 8.32
C SER A 87 -6.63 -19.66 8.00
N THR A 88 -5.66 -19.52 8.92
CA THR A 88 -4.58 -18.53 8.80
C THR A 88 -3.21 -19.19 8.95
N TRP A 89 -2.22 -18.73 8.17
CA TRP A 89 -0.82 -19.13 8.31
C TRP A 89 -0.23 -18.88 9.72
N LYS A 90 -0.83 -17.95 10.49
CA LYS A 90 -0.51 -17.74 11.91
C LYS A 90 -0.86 -18.95 12.79
N GLU A 91 -1.99 -19.59 12.55
CA GLU A 91 -2.41 -20.80 13.28
C GLU A 91 -1.56 -22.00 12.89
N VAL A 92 -1.18 -22.10 11.61
CA VAL A 92 -0.20 -23.09 11.13
C VAL A 92 1.13 -22.88 11.82
N LEU A 93 1.60 -21.64 11.96
CA LEU A 93 2.81 -21.30 12.69
C LEU A 93 2.71 -21.61 14.19
N GLY A 94 1.53 -21.42 14.79
CA GLY A 94 1.22 -21.86 16.16
C GLY A 94 1.38 -23.37 16.33
N LYS A 95 0.74 -24.16 15.46
CA LYS A 95 0.88 -25.62 15.48
C LYS A 95 2.30 -26.08 15.16
N LEU A 96 2.97 -25.45 14.20
CA LEU A 96 4.38 -25.75 13.88
C LEU A 96 5.30 -25.50 15.08
N LYS A 97 5.00 -24.49 15.91
CA LYS A 97 5.70 -24.24 17.19
C LYS A 97 5.35 -25.28 18.25
N GLU A 98 4.07 -25.65 18.41
CA GLU A 98 3.62 -26.68 19.36
C GLU A 98 4.23 -28.06 19.06
N TYR A 99 4.31 -28.43 17.78
CA TYR A 99 4.92 -29.69 17.34
C TYR A 99 6.46 -29.61 17.20
N GLY A 100 7.06 -28.45 17.45
CA GLY A 100 8.52 -28.29 17.45
C GLY A 100 9.17 -28.41 16.07
N PHE A 101 8.43 -28.20 14.97
CA PHE A 101 8.96 -28.22 13.61
C PHE A 101 9.75 -26.94 13.30
N ARG A 102 10.96 -26.85 13.85
CA ARG A 102 11.87 -25.70 13.71
C ARG A 102 12.34 -25.50 12.26
N ASP A 103 12.46 -26.58 11.47
CA ASP A 103 12.82 -26.54 10.05
C ASP A 103 11.78 -25.82 9.16
N ALA A 104 10.53 -25.74 9.62
CA ALA A 104 9.43 -25.12 8.88
C ALA A 104 9.16 -23.66 9.27
N ILE A 105 9.90 -23.11 10.25
CA ILE A 105 9.69 -21.74 10.74
C ILE A 105 10.80 -20.84 10.19
N ARG A 106 10.45 -20.04 9.18
CA ARG A 106 11.32 -18.94 8.72
C ARG A 106 11.12 -17.74 9.64
N VAL A 107 12.12 -17.42 10.45
CA VAL A 107 12.10 -16.23 11.32
C VAL A 107 12.62 -15.03 10.52
N LYS A 108 11.82 -13.97 10.43
CA LYS A 108 12.25 -12.66 9.95
C LYS A 108 12.29 -11.75 11.17
N GLU A 109 13.49 -11.41 11.62
CA GLU A 109 13.67 -10.49 12.74
C GLU A 109 13.63 -9.07 12.20
N GLU A 110 12.59 -8.33 12.56
CA GLU A 110 12.47 -6.92 12.25
C GLU A 110 12.71 -6.10 13.52
N PRO A 111 13.48 -5.00 13.44
CA PRO A 111 13.69 -4.13 14.59
C PRO A 111 12.36 -3.52 15.07
N ASP A 112 12.06 -3.71 16.34
CA ASP A 112 10.90 -3.11 16.99
C ASP A 112 11.15 -1.62 17.26
N LYS A 113 10.49 -0.76 16.48
CA LYS A 113 10.62 0.70 16.57
C LYS A 113 9.95 1.28 17.80
N GLU A 114 8.94 0.61 18.36
CA GLU A 114 8.27 1.07 19.58
C GLU A 114 9.17 0.82 20.78
N ALA A 115 9.74 -0.39 20.90
CA ALA A 115 10.70 -0.71 21.95
C ALA A 115 11.98 0.16 21.86
N MET A 116 12.45 0.47 20.65
CA MET A 116 13.56 1.40 20.45
C MET A 116 13.19 2.86 20.80
N SER A 117 11.92 3.25 20.75
CA SER A 117 11.49 4.59 21.15
C SER A 117 11.64 4.81 22.65
N GLU A 118 11.49 3.78 23.48
CA GLU A 118 11.60 3.90 24.94
C GLU A 118 13.05 3.85 25.46
N TRP A 119 14.02 3.47 24.63
CA TRP A 119 15.40 3.30 25.07
C TRP A 119 16.11 4.62 25.39
N PRO A 120 17.04 4.62 26.36
CA PRO A 120 17.90 5.77 26.61
C PRO A 120 18.80 6.04 25.39
N LYS A 121 19.19 7.30 25.22
CA LYS A 121 20.01 7.76 24.07
C LYS A 121 21.30 6.94 23.91
N GLU A 122 21.95 6.60 25.01
CA GLU A 122 23.18 5.79 25.04
C GLU A 122 23.00 4.42 24.39
N ARG A 123 21.83 3.79 24.58
CA ARG A 123 21.51 2.48 23.98
C ARG A 123 21.07 2.61 22.53
N LEU A 124 20.48 3.73 22.14
CA LEU A 124 20.13 4.03 20.74
C LEU A 124 21.37 4.31 19.90
N GLU A 125 22.32 5.05 20.46
CA GLU A 125 23.62 5.34 19.84
C GLU A 125 24.44 4.07 19.60
N LEU A 126 24.39 3.11 20.53
CA LEU A 126 25.05 1.81 20.36
C LEU A 126 24.50 1.01 19.17
N VAL A 127 23.22 1.17 18.85
CA VAL A 127 22.53 0.49 17.73
C VAL A 127 22.57 1.33 16.44
N GLY A 128 23.16 2.53 16.48
CA GLY A 128 23.26 3.44 15.35
C GLY A 128 21.95 4.15 15.00
N VAL A 129 21.02 4.26 15.96
CA VAL A 129 19.76 5.00 15.81
C VAL A 129 19.88 6.32 16.56
N GLN A 130 19.50 7.41 15.92
CA GLN A 130 19.38 8.72 16.56
C GLN A 130 17.91 9.12 16.60
N ARG A 131 17.46 9.70 17.73
CA ARG A 131 16.17 10.40 17.75
C ARG A 131 16.31 11.69 16.96
N VAL A 132 15.59 11.76 15.84
CA VAL A 132 15.48 12.97 15.03
C VAL A 132 14.11 13.56 15.32
N GLU A 133 14.08 14.61 16.14
CA GLU A 133 12.89 15.40 16.38
C GLU A 133 12.71 16.33 15.18
N LYS A 134 11.68 16.09 14.37
CA LYS A 134 11.29 16.96 13.28
C LYS A 134 9.96 17.61 13.66
N ASP A 135 9.99 18.92 13.83
CA ASP A 135 8.78 19.73 13.95
C ASP A 135 8.33 20.10 12.53
N GLU A 136 7.42 19.29 11.98
CA GLU A 136 6.88 19.49 10.64
C GLU A 136 5.52 20.18 10.74
N PHE A 137 5.38 21.31 10.04
CA PHE A 137 4.11 22.02 9.94
C PHE A 137 3.06 21.11 9.31
N TYR A 138 1.96 20.86 10.03
CA TYR A 138 0.84 20.07 9.57
C TYR A 138 -0.43 20.90 9.54
N TYR A 139 -1.33 20.59 8.61
CA TYR A 139 -2.66 21.16 8.54
C TYR A 139 -3.67 20.02 8.44
N GLU A 140 -4.75 20.10 9.22
CA GLU A 140 -5.88 19.17 9.16
C GLU A 140 -7.09 19.93 8.65
N ILE A 141 -7.57 19.56 7.46
CA ILE A 141 -8.79 20.12 6.90
C ILE A 141 -9.98 19.42 7.57
N SER A 142 -10.72 20.13 8.41
CA SER A 142 -11.94 19.61 9.03
C SER A 142 -13.03 19.37 7.98
N GLN A 143 -13.33 18.11 7.68
CA GLN A 143 -14.30 17.72 6.66
C GLN A 143 -15.74 18.17 6.96
N GLU A 144 -16.07 18.46 8.23
CA GLU A 144 -17.42 18.84 8.67
C GLU A 144 -17.83 20.25 8.19
N LYS A 145 -16.93 21.24 8.27
CA LYS A 145 -17.22 22.64 7.86
C LYS A 145 -17.32 22.82 6.34
N LEU A 146 -16.90 21.82 5.59
CA LEU A 146 -16.87 21.78 4.14
C LEU A 146 -18.19 21.30 3.53
N ALA A 147 -19.07 20.69 4.33
CA ALA A 147 -20.40 20.24 3.90
C ALA A 147 -21.50 21.30 4.10
N GLU A 148 -21.22 22.36 4.88
CA GLU A 148 -22.19 23.41 5.24
C GLU A 148 -22.13 24.68 4.36
N ASN A 149 -21.30 24.72 3.31
CA ASN A 149 -21.29 25.81 2.32
C ASN A 149 -21.52 25.29 0.90
#